data_AF-A0A945GJM4-F1
#
_entry.id   AF-A0A945GJM4-F1
#
_cell.length_a   1.000
_cell.length_b   1.000
_cell.length_c   1.000
_cell.angle_alpha   90.00
_cell.angle_beta   90.00
_cell.angle_gamma   90.00
#
_symmetry.space_group_name_H-M   'P 1'
#
loop_
_entity.id
_entity.type
_entity.pdbx_description
1 polymer ?
#
loop_
_entity_poly.entity_id
_entity_poly.type
_entity_poly.pdbx_seq_one_letter_code
_entity_poly.pdbx_strand_id
1 'polypeptide(L)'
;ATELGLGTCLIATGRDPEAWPKVLGLPENVVPLWAMTVGYPLENPDQRPRKRFDRLFHSNEYGKPLKEDKETKTMLKDVGMILDPNPIEEREEELKSICRSLGLTEEMPDMPKNKIKELYKKDSPYYDELPKDLLKEMVKKGV
;
A
#
# COMPACT_ATOMS: atom_id res chain seq x y z
N ALA A 1 -14.00 -1.71 12.08
CA ALA A 1 -13.45 -0.34 12.11
C ALA A 1 -13.89 0.44 10.86
N THR A 2 -13.51 0.02 9.65
CA THR A 2 -13.89 0.70 8.39
C THR A 2 -15.39 0.86 8.20
N GLU A 3 -16.19 -0.18 8.45
CA GLU A 3 -17.67 -0.09 8.38
C GLU A 3 -18.26 0.92 9.38
N LEU A 4 -17.53 1.23 10.46
CA LEU A 4 -17.91 2.23 11.46
C LEU A 4 -17.40 3.64 11.10
N GLY A 5 -16.85 3.84 9.91
CA GLY A 5 -16.29 5.12 9.45
C GLY A 5 -14.91 5.46 10.01
N LEU A 6 -14.18 4.48 10.56
CA LEU A 6 -12.85 4.68 11.14
C LEU A 6 -11.74 4.25 10.15
N GLY A 7 -10.67 5.04 10.10
CA GLY A 7 -9.44 4.71 9.41
C GLY A 7 -8.55 3.78 10.25
N THR A 8 -7.75 2.96 9.57
CA THR A 8 -6.84 2.01 10.23
C THR A 8 -5.50 1.89 9.51
N CYS A 9 -4.41 1.71 10.26
CA CYS A 9 -3.10 1.36 9.72
C CYS A 9 -2.48 0.21 10.51
N LEU A 10 -1.94 -0.79 9.81
CA LEU A 10 -1.23 -1.91 10.41
C LEU A 10 0.26 -1.56 10.54
N ILE A 11 0.78 -1.64 11.76
CA ILE A 11 2.17 -1.36 12.10
C ILE A 11 2.83 -2.69 12.46
N ALA A 12 3.74 -3.15 11.60
CA ALA A 12 4.57 -4.31 11.91
C ALA A 12 5.58 -3.99 13.00
N THR A 13 5.61 -4.82 14.05
CA THR A 13 6.51 -4.67 15.20
C THR A 13 7.93 -5.15 14.91
N GLY A 14 8.11 -5.98 13.87
CA GLY A 14 9.36 -6.66 13.55
C GLY A 14 10.55 -5.78 13.16
N ARG A 15 10.38 -4.45 13.06
CA ARG A 15 11.51 -3.52 12.92
C ARG A 15 12.27 -3.31 14.24
N ASP A 16 11.60 -3.48 15.37
CA ASP A 16 12.20 -3.41 16.71
C ASP A 16 11.45 -4.37 17.66
N PRO A 17 11.61 -5.70 17.48
CA PRO A 17 10.80 -6.69 18.19
C PRO A 17 11.08 -6.71 19.71
N GLU A 18 12.19 -6.15 20.17
CA GLU A 18 12.53 -6.09 21.59
C GLU A 18 11.91 -4.90 22.32
N ALA A 19 11.63 -3.79 21.63
CA ALA A 19 11.06 -2.61 22.25
C ALA A 19 9.60 -2.81 22.67
N TRP A 20 8.80 -3.51 21.85
CA TRP A 20 7.36 -3.69 22.11
C TRP A 20 7.05 -4.40 23.43
N PRO A 21 7.65 -5.57 23.75
CA PRO A 21 7.42 -6.24 25.02
C PRO A 21 7.82 -5.38 26.23
N LYS A 22 8.91 -4.61 26.13
CA LYS A 22 9.39 -3.71 27.20
C LYS A 22 8.40 -2.60 27.48
N VAL A 23 7.88 -1.94 26.44
CA VAL A 23 6.91 -0.84 26.56
C VAL A 23 5.55 -1.33 27.06
N LEU A 24 5.13 -2.51 26.62
CA LEU A 24 3.81 -3.07 26.94
C LEU A 24 3.79 -3.93 28.21
N GLY A 25 4.96 -4.22 28.81
CA GLY A 25 5.07 -5.09 29.98
C GLY A 25 4.67 -6.54 29.72
N LEU A 26 4.99 -7.06 28.54
CA LEU A 26 4.57 -8.41 28.12
C LEU A 26 5.49 -9.49 28.69
N PRO A 27 4.95 -10.67 29.03
CA PRO A 27 5.76 -11.80 29.47
C PRO A 27 6.56 -12.41 28.30
N GLU A 28 7.63 -13.15 28.61
CA GLU A 28 8.58 -13.69 27.61
C GLU A 28 7.94 -14.59 26.55
N ASN A 29 6.81 -15.22 26.88
CA ASN A 29 6.09 -16.11 25.98
C ASN A 29 5.07 -15.40 25.07
N VAL A 30 5.06 -14.05 25.04
CA VAL A 30 4.16 -13.25 24.21
C VAL A 30 4.97 -12.42 23.21
N VAL A 31 4.70 -12.64 21.92
CA VAL A 31 5.37 -11.95 20.81
C VAL A 31 4.37 -11.06 20.07
N PRO A 32 4.48 -9.72 20.19
CA PRO A 32 3.71 -8.79 19.37
C PRO A 32 4.11 -8.91 17.90
N LEU A 33 3.14 -9.12 16.99
CA LEU A 33 3.39 -9.17 15.55
C LEU A 33 2.99 -7.86 14.84
N TRP A 34 1.83 -7.32 15.23
CA TRP A 34 1.26 -6.12 14.66
C TRP A 34 0.60 -5.27 15.74
N ALA A 35 0.71 -3.96 15.58
CA ALA A 35 -0.19 -3.00 16.19
C ALA A 35 -1.14 -2.46 15.12
N MET A 36 -2.38 -2.12 15.50
CA MET A 36 -3.36 -1.54 14.59
C MET A 36 -3.80 -0.19 15.14
N THR A 37 -3.57 0.88 14.38
CA THR A 37 -4.14 2.19 14.71
C THR A 37 -5.60 2.21 14.27
N VAL A 38 -6.44 2.92 15.04
CA VAL A 38 -7.86 3.11 14.73
C VAL A 38 -8.23 4.54 15.13
N GLY A 39 -8.89 5.29 14.24
CA GLY A 39 -9.33 6.66 14.54
C GLY A 39 -10.08 7.32 13.39
N TYR A 40 -10.48 8.57 13.59
CA TYR A 40 -11.05 9.39 12.52
C TYR A 40 -9.93 9.89 11.61
N PRO A 41 -9.92 9.51 10.32
CA PRO A 41 -8.83 9.89 9.43
C PRO A 41 -8.97 11.36 9.03
N LEU A 42 -7.83 12.04 8.86
CA LEU A 42 -7.77 13.40 8.30
C LEU A 42 -7.78 13.41 6.76
N GLU A 43 -7.74 12.22 6.16
CA GLU A 43 -7.63 12.00 4.72
C GLU A 43 -8.53 10.84 4.29
N ASN A 44 -8.87 10.78 2.99
CA ASN A 44 -9.64 9.68 2.42
C ASN A 44 -9.04 9.27 1.06
N PRO A 45 -7.87 8.62 1.04
CA PRO A 45 -7.20 8.26 -0.20
C PRO A 45 -7.88 7.09 -0.92
N ASP A 46 -7.86 7.12 -2.25
CA ASP A 46 -8.33 6.01 -3.08
C ASP A 46 -7.43 4.76 -2.98
N GLN A 47 -7.86 3.68 -3.62
CA GLN A 47 -7.18 2.40 -3.56
C GLN A 47 -5.76 2.48 -4.15
N ARG A 48 -4.76 2.16 -3.32
CA ARG A 48 -3.39 1.94 -3.81
C ARG A 48 -3.38 0.86 -4.90
N PRO A 49 -2.53 0.97 -5.92
CA PRO A 49 -2.34 -0.10 -6.88
C PRO A 49 -1.98 -1.43 -6.23
N ARG A 50 -2.39 -2.53 -6.85
CA ARG A 50 -2.03 -3.90 -6.44
C ARG A 50 -1.21 -4.56 -7.54
N LYS A 51 -0.57 -5.68 -7.19
CA LYS A 51 0.04 -6.58 -8.17
C LYS A 51 -1.02 -7.01 -9.19
N ARG A 52 -0.58 -7.35 -10.41
CA ARG A 52 -1.46 -7.83 -11.48
C ARG A 52 -2.24 -9.05 -11.01
N PHE A 53 -3.49 -9.13 -11.43
CA PHE A 53 -4.40 -10.22 -11.08
C PHE A 53 -3.80 -11.59 -11.41
N ASP A 54 -3.21 -11.73 -12.59
CA ASP A 54 -2.60 -12.96 -13.09
C ASP A 54 -1.26 -13.33 -12.41
N ARG A 55 -0.73 -12.44 -11.55
CA ARG A 55 0.42 -12.72 -10.67
C ARG A 55 0.00 -13.10 -9.26
N LEU A 56 -1.15 -12.62 -8.80
CA LEU A 56 -1.67 -12.89 -7.46
C LEU A 56 -2.50 -14.17 -7.38
N PHE A 57 -3.30 -14.43 -8.42
CA PHE A 57 -4.29 -15.50 -8.40
C PHE A 57 -3.88 -16.62 -9.35
N HIS A 58 -4.03 -17.85 -8.85
CA HIS A 58 -3.64 -19.06 -9.55
C HIS A 58 -4.82 -20.03 -9.68
N SER A 59 -4.91 -20.73 -10.81
CA SER A 59 -5.97 -21.71 -11.09
C SER A 59 -5.49 -23.11 -10.77
N ASN A 60 -6.10 -23.73 -9.76
CA ASN A 60 -5.85 -25.11 -9.26
C ASN A 60 -4.47 -25.36 -8.67
N GLU A 61 -3.41 -24.84 -9.28
CA GLU A 61 -2.01 -25.08 -8.91
C GLU A 61 -1.20 -23.78 -8.92
N TYR A 62 -0.24 -23.68 -8.00
CA TYR A 62 0.66 -22.52 -7.94
C TYR A 62 1.45 -22.38 -9.25
N GLY A 63 1.66 -21.14 -9.69
CA GLY A 63 2.34 -20.82 -10.94
C GLY A 63 1.45 -20.84 -12.18
N LYS A 64 0.22 -21.38 -12.13
CA LYS A 64 -0.75 -21.32 -13.24
C LYS A 64 -1.68 -20.12 -13.10
N PRO A 65 -1.50 -19.03 -13.88
CA PRO A 65 -2.27 -17.80 -13.66
C PRO A 65 -3.78 -17.99 -13.85
N LEU A 66 -4.57 -17.42 -12.94
CA LEU A 66 -6.01 -17.29 -13.13
C LEU A 66 -6.29 -16.16 -14.13
N LYS A 67 -7.16 -16.43 -15.11
CA LYS A 67 -7.59 -15.40 -16.06
C LYS A 67 -8.61 -14.48 -15.41
N GLU A 68 -8.35 -13.18 -15.52
CA GLU A 68 -9.29 -12.15 -15.12
C GLU A 68 -10.53 -12.19 -16.00
N ASP A 69 -11.72 -12.12 -15.39
CA ASP A 69 -12.97 -11.91 -16.10
C ASP A 69 -13.22 -10.41 -16.30
N LYS A 70 -13.29 -10.00 -17.57
CA LYS A 70 -13.36 -8.58 -17.93
C LYS A 70 -14.72 -7.96 -17.61
N GLU A 71 -15.79 -8.72 -17.76
CA GLU A 71 -17.15 -8.25 -17.47
C GLU A 71 -17.32 -7.97 -15.98
N THR A 72 -16.86 -8.90 -15.13
CA THR A 72 -16.83 -8.72 -13.68
C THR A 72 -15.98 -7.52 -13.29
N LYS A 73 -14.80 -7.33 -13.90
CA LYS A 73 -13.95 -6.17 -13.60
C LYS A 73 -14.64 -4.85 -13.94
N THR A 74 -15.28 -4.75 -15.11
CA THR A 74 -16.05 -3.57 -15.49
C THR A 74 -17.18 -3.34 -14.51
N MET A 75 -17.96 -4.36 -14.18
CA MET A 75 -19.03 -4.27 -13.18
C MET A 75 -18.51 -3.78 -11.82
N LEU A 76 -17.38 -4.30 -11.33
CA LEU A 76 -16.78 -3.88 -10.06
C LEU A 76 -16.28 -2.42 -10.09
N LYS A 77 -15.83 -1.92 -11.24
CA LYS A 77 -15.54 -0.49 -11.42
C LYS A 77 -16.81 0.34 -11.36
N ASP A 78 -17.85 -0.08 -12.09
CA ASP A 78 -19.12 0.62 -12.18
C ASP A 78 -19.82 0.75 -10.81
N VAL A 79 -19.70 -0.27 -9.95
CA VAL A 79 -20.24 -0.25 -8.58
C VAL A 79 -19.28 0.35 -7.54
N GLY A 80 -18.15 0.93 -7.96
CA GLY A 80 -17.20 1.62 -7.08
C GLY A 80 -16.40 0.70 -6.14
N MET A 81 -16.32 -0.61 -6.45
CA MET A 81 -15.51 -1.56 -5.69
C MET A 81 -14.03 -1.55 -6.13
N ILE A 82 -13.77 -1.24 -7.40
CA ILE A 82 -12.43 -0.96 -7.93
C ILE A 82 -12.35 0.53 -8.24
N LEU A 83 -11.46 1.23 -7.55
CA LEU A 83 -11.22 2.66 -7.73
C LEU A 83 -9.94 2.87 -8.53
N ASP A 84 -9.91 3.93 -9.34
CA ASP A 84 -8.66 4.40 -9.93
C ASP A 84 -7.83 5.11 -8.83
N PRO A 85 -6.50 4.99 -8.85
CA PRO A 85 -5.67 5.57 -7.80
C PRO A 85 -5.65 7.11 -7.88
N ASN A 86 -5.62 7.78 -6.73
CA ASN A 86 -5.45 9.23 -6.65
C ASN A 86 -4.22 9.71 -7.45
N PRO A 87 -4.30 10.86 -8.14
CA PRO A 87 -3.12 11.49 -8.73
C PRO A 87 -2.06 11.77 -7.66
N ILE A 88 -0.81 11.35 -7.95
CA ILE A 88 0.31 11.44 -6.99
C ILE A 88 0.55 12.89 -6.53
N GLU A 89 0.46 13.86 -7.43
CA GLU A 89 0.74 15.27 -7.12
C GLU A 89 -0.29 15.87 -6.16
N GLU A 90 -1.59 15.60 -6.41
CA GLU A 90 -2.67 16.02 -5.51
C GLU A 90 -2.51 15.37 -4.14
N ARG A 91 -2.08 14.10 -4.11
CA ARG A 91 -1.85 13.35 -2.88
C ARG A 91 -0.66 13.88 -2.08
N GLU A 92 0.44 14.24 -2.73
CA GLU A 92 1.61 14.82 -2.06
C GLU A 92 1.27 16.17 -1.40
N GLU A 93 0.51 17.03 -2.10
CA GLU A 93 0.11 18.33 -1.54
C GLU A 93 -0.89 18.19 -0.39
N GLU A 94 -1.86 17.26 -0.50
CA GLU A 94 -2.77 16.92 0.59
C GLU A 94 -1.99 16.51 1.84
N LEU A 95 -1.01 15.61 1.70
CA LEU A 95 -0.17 15.14 2.79
C LEU A 95 0.65 16.26 3.43
N LYS A 96 1.27 17.13 2.62
CA LYS A 96 2.01 18.30 3.14
C LYS A 96 1.09 19.25 3.89
N SER A 97 -0.11 19.49 3.37
CA SER A 97 -1.13 20.32 4.03
C SER A 97 -1.51 19.75 5.40
N ILE A 98 -1.73 18.44 5.50
CA ILE A 98 -2.02 17.76 6.76
C ILE A 98 -0.82 17.91 7.72
N CYS A 99 0.41 17.67 7.27
CA CYS A 99 1.60 17.87 8.09
C CYS A 99 1.69 19.29 8.66
N ARG A 100 1.48 20.32 7.82
CA ARG A 100 1.46 21.72 8.28
C ARG A 100 0.40 21.95 9.35
N SER A 101 -0.81 21.42 9.15
CA SER A 101 -1.91 21.58 10.11
C SER A 101 -1.63 20.95 11.49
N LEU A 102 -0.80 19.91 11.51
CA LEU A 102 -0.40 19.18 12.72
C LEU A 102 0.93 19.66 13.32
N GLY A 103 1.60 20.64 12.70
CA GLY A 103 2.93 21.08 13.10
C GLY A 103 4.02 20.00 12.90
N LEU A 104 3.81 19.08 11.96
CA LEU A 104 4.75 18.02 11.60
C LEU A 104 5.65 18.47 10.44
N THR A 105 6.80 17.81 10.28
CA THR A 105 7.67 18.03 9.13
C THR A 105 6.98 17.60 7.82
N GLU A 106 7.18 18.37 6.76
CA GLU A 106 6.80 18.01 5.39
C GLU A 106 7.80 17.03 4.75
N GLU A 107 8.96 16.82 5.39
CA GLU A 107 9.92 15.81 4.96
C GLU A 107 9.35 14.42 5.26
N MET A 108 8.75 13.82 4.24
CA MET A 108 8.41 12.40 4.22
C MET A 108 9.66 11.67 3.69
N PRO A 109 10.44 10.97 4.54
CA PRO A 109 11.54 10.14 4.06
C PRO A 109 10.94 8.93 3.33
N ASP A 110 10.54 9.14 2.09
CA ASP A 110 10.17 8.07 1.19
C ASP A 110 11.37 7.13 1.00
N MET A 111 11.07 5.91 0.57
CA MET A 111 12.12 5.01 0.10
C MET A 111 12.94 5.77 -0.97
N PRO A 112 14.28 5.82 -0.84
CA PRO A 112 15.12 6.53 -1.81
C PRO A 112 14.77 6.12 -3.24
N LYS A 113 14.54 7.09 -4.14
CA LYS A 113 14.05 6.83 -5.50
C LYS A 113 14.88 5.81 -6.27
N ASN A 114 16.19 5.75 -6.01
CA ASN A 114 17.07 4.73 -6.57
C ASN A 114 16.72 3.30 -6.10
N LYS A 115 16.36 3.10 -4.83
CA LYS A 115 15.88 1.81 -4.32
C LYS A 115 14.53 1.44 -4.92
N ILE A 116 13.64 2.41 -5.13
CA ILE A 116 12.37 2.17 -5.85
C ILE A 116 12.65 1.67 -7.28
N LYS A 117 13.55 2.33 -8.02
CA LYS A 117 13.95 1.91 -9.37
C LYS A 117 14.56 0.52 -9.40
N GLU A 118 15.34 0.15 -8.38
CA GLU A 118 15.93 -1.18 -8.25
C GLU A 118 14.87 -2.28 -8.11
N LEU A 119 13.76 -2.01 -7.40
CA LEU A 119 12.66 -2.97 -7.29
C LEU A 119 12.04 -3.31 -8.64
N TYR A 120 12.16 -2.47 -9.67
CA TYR A 120 11.55 -2.71 -10.99
C TYR A 120 12.55 -3.08 -12.09
N LYS A 121 13.79 -3.43 -11.74
CA LYS A 121 14.74 -4.02 -12.70
C LYS A 121 14.37 -5.48 -13.01
N LYS A 122 14.79 -5.98 -14.18
CA LYS A 122 14.45 -7.34 -14.68
C LYS A 122 14.84 -8.48 -13.73
N ASP A 123 15.88 -8.28 -12.95
CA ASP A 123 16.45 -9.18 -11.96
C ASP A 123 15.72 -9.13 -10.60
N SER A 124 14.79 -8.19 -10.42
CA SER A 124 13.99 -8.09 -9.20
C SER A 124 12.79 -9.05 -9.20
N PRO A 125 12.43 -9.64 -8.05
CA PRO A 125 11.19 -10.41 -7.91
C PRO A 125 9.92 -9.56 -8.09
N TYR A 126 10.04 -8.23 -8.10
CA TYR A 126 8.93 -7.31 -8.34
C TYR A 126 8.82 -6.85 -9.81
N TYR A 127 9.66 -7.39 -10.70
CA TYR A 127 9.61 -7.08 -12.13
C TYR A 127 8.29 -7.56 -12.77
N ASP A 128 7.66 -6.71 -13.59
CA ASP A 128 6.40 -7.01 -14.30
C ASP A 128 5.23 -7.41 -13.37
N GLU A 129 5.30 -7.03 -12.10
CA GLU A 129 4.27 -7.36 -11.11
C GLU A 129 3.16 -6.31 -11.02
N LEU A 130 3.41 -5.06 -11.43
CA LEU A 130 2.40 -4.00 -11.48
C LEU A 130 1.67 -3.96 -12.84
N PRO A 131 0.45 -3.39 -12.91
CA PRO A 131 -0.23 -3.10 -14.17
C PRO A 131 0.67 -2.31 -15.13
N LYS A 132 0.67 -2.69 -16.41
CA LYS A 132 1.62 -2.16 -17.42
C LYS A 132 1.42 -0.68 -17.72
N ASP A 133 0.18 -0.24 -17.67
CA ASP A 133 -0.27 1.16 -17.74
C ASP A 133 0.33 2.00 -16.61
N LEU A 134 0.22 1.52 -15.36
CA LEU A 134 0.81 2.18 -14.21
C LEU A 134 2.34 2.24 -14.31
N LEU A 135 2.99 1.15 -14.72
CA LEU A 135 4.45 1.12 -14.93
C LEU A 135 4.90 2.17 -15.95
N LYS A 136 4.17 2.35 -17.05
CA LYS A 136 4.48 3.39 -18.05
C LYS A 136 4.36 4.79 -17.47
N GLU A 137 3.37 5.04 -16.63
CA GLU A 137 3.17 6.33 -15.98
C GLU A 137 4.28 6.64 -14.96
N MET A 138 4.66 5.66 -14.14
CA MET A 138 5.77 5.78 -13.18
C MET A 138 7.09 6.11 -13.89
N VAL A 139 7.40 5.38 -14.99
CA VAL A 139 8.59 5.64 -15.81
C VAL A 139 8.57 7.04 -16.41
N LYS A 140 7.42 7.51 -16.92
CA LYS A 140 7.26 8.88 -17.45
C LYS A 140 7.52 9.94 -16.37
N LYS A 141 7.11 9.68 -15.12
CA LYS A 141 7.28 10.56 -13.97
C LYS A 141 8.67 10.45 -13.30
N GLY A 142 9.57 9.65 -13.86
CA GLY A 142 10.94 9.50 -13.37
C GLY A 142 11.05 8.75 -12.04
N VAL A 143 9.98 8.04 -11.65
CA VAL A 143 9.90 7.13 -10.50
C VAL A 143 10.40 5.75 -10.90
#